data_AF-A0A8T4MZT2-F1
#
_entry.id   AF-A0A8T4MZT2-F1
#
_cell.length_a   1.000
_cell.length_b   1.000
_cell.length_c   1.000
_cell.angle_alpha   90.00
_cell.angle_beta   90.00
_cell.angle_gamma   90.00
#
_symmetry.space_group_name_H-M   'P 1'
#
loop_
_entity.id
_entity.type
_entity.pdbx_description
1 polymer ?
#
loop_
_entity_poly.entity_id
_entity_poly.type
_entity_poly.pdbx_seq_one_letter_code
_entity_poly.pdbx_strand_id
1 'polypeptide(L)'
;MKSRYGKLNGALGLGVIAFVVVLLVFIGMAGALNLGLYEFKTTSYTVGETIDFLAGINITSNEGVSIQEISLEVNQEIVCVFAVSGEELKGCDGIEISVVPNSANFIYGNEVSGHLVYNISIDTLQPYVNAPSHNNFRLITQTLTQTLNSSFYPILIGDSASLNFSMGTYDGEAIFSGIFDNSTLTFIGEVRWLGDPNMIRVGAGNYLPTSSTSGSLFVHFINPQECLLLLVE
;
A
#
# COMPACT_ATOMS: atom_id res chain seq x y z
N MET A 1 -0.95 55.38 -40.56
CA MET A 1 -1.18 54.82 -39.20
C MET A 1 -0.34 53.56 -39.04
N LYS A 2 0.76 53.60 -38.27
CA LYS A 2 1.58 52.41 -37.98
C LYS A 2 0.86 51.58 -36.90
N SER A 3 0.39 50.39 -37.29
CA SER A 3 -0.31 49.44 -36.40
C SER A 3 0.58 49.10 -35.21
N ARG A 4 0.21 49.60 -34.02
CA ARG A 4 0.85 49.24 -32.74
C ARG A 4 0.31 47.91 -32.18
N TYR A 5 -0.68 47.30 -32.83
CA TYR A 5 -1.33 46.06 -32.38
C TYR A 5 -0.44 44.81 -32.53
N GLY A 6 0.57 44.83 -33.41
CA GLY A 6 1.43 43.65 -33.63
C GLY A 6 2.41 43.34 -32.49
N LYS A 7 2.79 44.32 -31.66
CA LYS A 7 3.81 44.12 -30.61
C LYS A 7 3.27 43.51 -29.32
N LEU A 8 1.97 43.70 -29.00
CA LEU A 8 1.40 43.19 -27.75
C LEU A 8 1.18 41.66 -27.80
N ASN A 9 0.84 41.13 -28.98
CA ASN A 9 0.57 39.70 -29.17
C ASN A 9 1.85 38.84 -29.04
N GLY A 10 3.02 39.38 -29.37
CA GLY A 10 4.29 38.67 -29.25
C GLY A 10 4.73 38.44 -27.80
N ALA A 11 4.50 39.41 -26.92
CA ALA A 11 4.88 39.31 -25.51
C ALA A 11 4.01 38.32 -24.72
N LEU A 12 2.69 38.32 -24.99
CA LEU A 12 1.76 37.35 -24.40
C LEU A 12 2.07 35.91 -24.82
N GLY A 13 2.40 35.69 -26.10
CA GLY A 13 2.76 34.36 -26.60
C GLY A 13 4.01 33.79 -25.92
N LEU A 14 5.04 34.62 -25.72
CA LEU A 14 6.26 34.22 -25.01
C LEU A 14 5.99 33.87 -23.55
N GLY A 15 5.12 34.62 -22.87
CA GLY A 15 4.72 34.34 -21.49
C GLY A 15 4.01 32.99 -21.35
N VAL A 16 3.09 32.68 -22.27
CA VAL A 16 2.37 31.39 -22.26
C VAL A 16 3.31 30.22 -22.52
N ILE A 17 4.23 30.33 -23.49
CA ILE A 17 5.20 29.27 -23.79
C ILE A 17 6.11 29.02 -22.57
N ALA A 18 6.64 30.09 -21.96
CA ALA A 18 7.47 29.96 -20.77
C ALA A 18 6.71 29.28 -19.62
N PHE A 19 5.45 29.66 -19.39
CA PHE A 19 4.60 29.04 -18.38
C PHE A 19 4.37 27.54 -18.65
N VAL A 20 4.07 27.16 -19.89
CA VAL A 20 3.86 25.75 -20.27
C VAL A 20 5.15 24.93 -20.11
N VAL A 21 6.30 25.47 -20.51
CA VAL A 21 7.59 24.76 -20.35
C VAL A 21 7.91 24.54 -18.87
N VAL A 22 7.71 25.55 -18.02
CA VAL A 22 7.88 25.41 -16.57
C VAL A 22 6.94 24.32 -16.03
N LEU A 23 5.67 24.32 -16.45
CA LEU A 23 4.68 23.30 -16.04
C LEU A 23 5.08 21.89 -16.48
N LEU A 24 5.58 21.72 -17.71
CA LEU A 24 6.03 20.42 -18.23
C LEU A 24 7.26 19.88 -17.47
N VAL A 25 8.21 20.76 -17.09
CA VAL A 25 9.35 20.37 -16.26
C VAL A 25 8.89 19.88 -14.89
N PHE A 26 7.88 20.51 -14.28
CA PHE A 26 7.32 20.06 -13.02
C PHE A 26 6.50 18.76 -13.14
N ILE A 27 5.80 18.52 -14.26
CA ILE A 27 5.00 17.30 -14.46
C ILE A 27 5.88 16.07 -14.76
N GLY A 28 7.00 16.24 -15.48
CA GLY A 28 7.85 15.13 -15.93
C GLY A 28 8.50 14.32 -14.80
N MET A 29 8.79 14.95 -13.66
CA MET A 29 9.52 14.30 -12.55
C MET A 29 8.70 13.25 -11.79
N ALA A 30 7.37 13.23 -11.95
CA ALA A 30 6.48 12.40 -11.16
C ALA A 30 6.52 10.89 -11.50
N GLY A 31 7.19 10.49 -12.59
CA GLY A 31 7.15 9.11 -13.10
C GLY A 31 8.45 8.29 -12.96
N ALA A 32 9.51 8.85 -12.39
CA ALA A 32 10.86 8.28 -12.44
C ALA A 32 11.09 7.09 -11.48
N LEU A 33 10.29 7.01 -10.41
CA LEU A 33 10.46 6.03 -9.33
C LEU A 33 9.12 5.38 -8.99
N ASN A 34 9.12 4.06 -8.90
CA ASN A 34 7.98 3.29 -8.43
C ASN A 34 8.40 2.42 -7.23
N LEU A 35 7.72 2.62 -6.09
CA LEU A 35 7.96 1.88 -4.86
C LEU A 35 6.86 0.83 -4.68
N GLY A 36 7.24 -0.39 -4.30
CA GLY A 36 6.29 -1.47 -4.04
C GLY A 36 6.76 -2.42 -2.96
N LEU A 37 5.79 -3.08 -2.32
CA LEU A 37 6.00 -4.21 -1.42
C LEU A 37 5.36 -5.45 -2.06
N TYR A 38 6.00 -6.61 -1.98
CA TYR A 38 5.59 -7.83 -2.68
C TYR A 38 5.94 -9.08 -1.86
N GLU A 39 5.38 -10.21 -2.27
CA GLU A 39 5.62 -11.54 -1.67
C GLU A 39 5.16 -11.72 -0.22
N PHE A 40 4.25 -10.87 0.27
CA PHE A 40 3.50 -11.18 1.48
C PHE A 40 2.76 -12.52 1.34
N LYS A 41 2.66 -13.28 2.45
CA LYS A 41 1.76 -14.43 2.51
C LYS A 41 0.32 -13.98 2.26
N THR A 42 -0.44 -14.81 1.56
CA THR A 42 -1.87 -14.55 1.30
C THR A 42 -2.77 -14.97 2.47
N THR A 43 -2.19 -15.64 3.47
CA THR A 43 -2.85 -16.03 4.72
C THR A 43 -2.45 -15.09 5.86
N SER A 44 -3.24 -15.05 6.93
CA SER A 44 -2.88 -14.33 8.15
C SER A 44 -1.59 -14.86 8.76
N TYR A 45 -0.80 -13.96 9.34
CA TYR A 45 0.34 -14.33 10.18
C TYR A 45 -0.12 -14.60 11.60
N THR A 46 0.56 -15.52 12.28
CA THR A 46 0.34 -15.81 13.69
C THR A 46 1.18 -14.92 14.59
N VAL A 47 0.71 -14.63 15.80
CA VAL A 47 1.51 -13.90 16.81
C VAL A 47 2.75 -14.72 17.17
N GLY A 48 3.93 -14.11 17.09
CA GLY A 48 5.23 -14.77 17.26
C GLY A 48 5.86 -15.26 15.95
N GLU A 49 5.21 -15.07 14.80
CA GLU A 49 5.77 -15.35 13.48
C GLU A 49 6.60 -14.19 12.95
N THR A 50 7.47 -14.46 11.97
CA THR A 50 8.17 -13.45 11.17
C THR A 50 7.40 -13.14 9.88
N ILE A 51 7.21 -11.86 9.60
CA ILE A 51 6.68 -11.36 8.33
C ILE A 51 7.86 -11.13 7.38
N ASP A 52 8.02 -12.03 6.43
CA ASP A 52 8.98 -11.89 5.33
C ASP A 52 8.29 -11.31 4.09
N PHE A 53 8.91 -10.30 3.48
CA PHE A 53 8.46 -9.70 2.23
C PHE A 53 9.60 -9.02 1.50
N LEU A 54 9.36 -8.70 0.23
CA LEU A 54 10.31 -7.95 -0.57
C LEU A 54 9.82 -6.51 -0.75
N ALA A 55 10.76 -5.56 -0.60
CA ALA A 55 10.55 -4.14 -0.89
C ALA A 55 11.34 -3.76 -2.14
N GLY A 56 10.75 -2.97 -3.02
CA GLY A 56 11.31 -2.72 -4.35
C GLY A 56 11.20 -1.26 -4.73
N ILE A 57 12.28 -0.71 -5.28
CA ILE A 57 12.32 0.62 -5.88
C ILE A 57 12.76 0.45 -7.33
N ASN A 58 11.81 0.61 -8.24
CA ASN A 58 12.02 0.57 -9.67
C ASN A 58 12.31 1.98 -10.19
N ILE A 59 13.49 2.16 -10.79
CA ILE A 59 13.92 3.42 -11.39
C ILE A 59 13.75 3.31 -12.90
N THR A 60 12.70 3.94 -13.41
CA THR A 60 12.28 3.84 -14.81
C THR A 60 12.85 4.96 -15.70
N SER A 61 13.43 6.00 -15.10
CA SER A 61 14.02 7.12 -15.84
C SER A 61 15.51 6.93 -16.07
N ASN A 62 15.99 7.43 -17.21
CA ASN A 62 17.43 7.64 -17.45
C ASN A 62 18.01 8.81 -16.63
N GLU A 63 17.20 9.45 -15.77
CA GLU A 63 17.65 10.51 -14.89
C GLU A 63 18.25 9.93 -13.61
N GLY A 64 19.41 10.45 -13.21
CA GLY A 64 20.05 10.06 -11.97
C GLY A 64 19.23 10.55 -10.77
N VAL A 65 18.52 9.64 -10.12
CA VAL A 65 17.77 9.96 -8.90
C VAL A 65 18.63 9.64 -7.68
N SER A 66 19.00 10.68 -6.93
CA SER A 66 19.71 10.52 -5.66
C SER A 66 18.71 10.20 -4.55
N ILE A 67 18.62 8.92 -4.19
CA ILE A 67 17.84 8.44 -3.03
C ILE A 67 18.70 8.65 -1.78
N GLN A 68 18.19 9.39 -0.80
CA GLN A 68 18.92 9.68 0.44
C GLN A 68 18.72 8.56 1.47
N GLU A 69 17.47 8.19 1.70
CA GLU A 69 17.07 7.19 2.67
C GLU A 69 15.75 6.51 2.27
N ILE A 70 15.54 5.33 2.83
CA ILE A 70 14.34 4.52 2.64
C ILE A 70 13.76 4.30 4.04
N SER A 71 12.48 4.55 4.19
CA SER A 71 11.76 4.40 5.45
C SER A 71 10.66 3.36 5.28
N LEU A 72 10.55 2.43 6.21
CA LEU A 72 9.41 1.56 6.37
C LEU A 72 8.44 2.20 7.36
N GLU A 73 7.20 2.37 6.91
CA GLU A 73 6.09 2.82 7.73
C GLU A 73 5.14 1.67 8.02
N VAL A 74 4.77 1.51 9.29
CA VAL A 74 3.77 0.55 9.75
C VAL A 74 2.73 1.33 10.56
N ASN A 75 1.46 1.20 10.20
CA ASN A 75 0.34 1.86 10.90
C ASN A 75 0.50 3.39 11.03
N GLN A 76 1.01 4.06 10.00
CA GLN A 76 1.27 5.51 9.98
C GLN A 76 2.43 5.98 10.87
N GLU A 77 3.24 5.05 11.39
CA GLU A 77 4.46 5.34 12.13
C GLU A 77 5.69 4.87 11.35
N ILE A 78 6.71 5.72 11.21
CA ILE A 78 7.99 5.33 10.61
C ILE A 78 8.73 4.48 11.63
N VAL A 79 8.79 3.18 11.37
CA VAL A 79 9.40 2.22 12.29
C VAL A 79 10.87 2.05 12.00
N CYS A 80 11.29 2.00 10.74
CA CYS A 80 12.70 1.81 10.37
C CYS A 80 13.10 2.72 9.22
N VAL A 81 14.30 3.29 9.32
CA VAL A 81 14.96 4.07 8.28
C VAL A 81 16.30 3.40 7.96
N PHE A 82 16.57 3.17 6.68
CA PHE A 82 17.76 2.48 6.20
C PHE A 82 18.30 3.12 4.92
N ALA A 83 19.60 2.94 4.69
CA ALA A 83 20.30 3.45 3.51
C ALA A 83 20.03 2.58 2.28
N VAL A 84 20.38 3.08 1.10
CA VAL A 84 20.28 2.33 -0.17
C VAL A 84 21.10 1.02 -0.13
N SER A 85 22.17 0.99 0.66
CA SER A 85 23.00 -0.20 0.92
C SER A 85 22.31 -1.29 1.75
N GLY A 86 21.13 -1.00 2.33
CA GLY A 86 20.48 -1.84 3.33
C GLY A 86 20.98 -1.63 4.76
N GLU A 87 21.95 -0.72 4.97
CA GLU A 87 22.43 -0.40 6.32
C GLU A 87 21.35 0.35 7.12
N GLU A 88 21.08 -0.13 8.33
CA GLU A 88 20.13 0.48 9.24
C GLU A 88 20.62 1.85 9.71
N LEU A 89 19.76 2.87 9.61
CA LEU A 89 20.08 4.22 10.06
C LEU A 89 19.35 4.56 11.37
N LYS A 90 18.09 4.15 11.53
CA LYS A 90 17.27 4.47 12.70
C LYS A 90 16.07 3.55 12.86
N GLY A 91 15.80 3.09 14.09
CA GLY A 91 14.51 2.50 14.48
C GLY A 91 14.27 1.04 14.09
N CYS A 92 15.22 0.37 13.45
CA CYS A 92 15.04 -0.97 12.89
C CYS A 92 15.07 -2.11 13.92
N ASP A 93 14.66 -1.84 15.17
CA ASP A 93 14.56 -2.83 16.23
C ASP A 93 13.56 -3.94 15.80
N GLY A 94 14.06 -5.16 15.66
CA GLY A 94 13.26 -6.31 15.22
C GLY A 94 12.92 -6.33 13.73
N ILE A 95 13.65 -5.57 12.91
CA ILE A 95 13.53 -5.54 11.45
C ILE A 95 14.90 -5.91 10.87
N GLU A 96 14.97 -7.04 10.16
CA GLU A 96 16.17 -7.41 9.41
C GLU A 96 16.02 -6.96 7.95
N ILE A 97 17.03 -6.26 7.43
CA ILE A 97 17.06 -5.77 6.05
C ILE A 97 18.28 -6.33 5.34
N SER A 98 18.07 -6.94 4.18
CA SER A 98 19.16 -7.37 3.32
C SER A 98 18.89 -7.02 1.86
N VAL A 99 19.92 -6.51 1.18
CA VAL A 99 19.82 -6.24 -0.26
C VAL A 99 19.85 -7.57 -1.00
N VAL A 100 18.87 -7.79 -1.89
CA VAL A 100 18.85 -8.99 -2.72
C VAL A 100 19.98 -8.90 -3.76
N PRO A 101 20.90 -9.89 -3.82
CA PRO A 101 22.02 -9.88 -4.75
C PRO A 101 21.56 -9.68 -6.20
N ASN A 102 22.32 -8.89 -6.97
CA ASN A 102 22.03 -8.49 -8.36
C ASN A 102 20.91 -7.46 -8.57
N SER A 103 20.23 -6.99 -7.51
CA SER A 103 19.36 -5.81 -7.59
C SER A 103 20.18 -4.50 -7.66
N ALA A 104 21.36 -4.49 -7.03
CA ALA A 104 22.20 -3.30 -6.86
C ALA A 104 23.20 -3.03 -8.00
N ASN A 105 22.84 -3.25 -9.27
CA ASN A 105 23.68 -2.78 -10.41
C ASN A 105 23.54 -1.25 -10.62
N PHE A 106 23.65 -0.48 -9.53
CA PHE A 106 23.71 0.98 -9.55
C PHE A 106 25.17 1.41 -9.65
N ILE A 107 25.67 1.50 -10.87
CA ILE A 107 26.88 2.30 -11.11
C ILE A 107 26.39 3.74 -11.25
N TYR A 108 26.63 4.54 -10.21
CA TYR A 108 26.37 5.98 -10.18
C TYR A 108 26.97 6.63 -11.44
N GLY A 109 26.13 7.05 -12.39
CA GLY A 109 26.55 7.78 -13.60
C GLY A 109 26.45 7.05 -14.95
N ASN A 110 25.89 5.84 -15.04
CA ASN A 110 25.58 5.21 -16.34
C ASN A 110 24.07 4.93 -16.49
N GLU A 111 23.54 5.19 -17.69
CA GLU A 111 22.12 5.22 -18.09
C GLU A 111 21.38 3.86 -18.02
N VAL A 112 21.42 3.17 -16.89
CA VAL A 112 20.80 1.86 -16.75
C VAL A 112 19.63 1.97 -15.77
N SER A 113 18.42 1.77 -16.28
CA SER A 113 17.23 1.48 -15.47
C SER A 113 17.57 0.39 -14.45
N GLY A 114 17.32 0.66 -13.17
CA GLY A 114 17.71 -0.22 -12.07
C GLY A 114 16.54 -0.58 -11.17
N HIS A 115 16.65 -1.71 -10.49
CA HIS A 115 15.67 -2.19 -9.52
C HIS A 115 16.38 -2.45 -8.20
N LEU A 116 16.20 -1.60 -7.20
CA LEU A 116 16.64 -1.92 -5.84
C LEU A 116 15.62 -2.87 -5.22
N VAL A 117 16.08 -3.99 -4.68
CA VAL A 117 15.23 -5.01 -4.07
C VAL A 117 15.82 -5.39 -2.72
N TYR A 118 15.00 -5.28 -1.68
CA TYR A 118 15.35 -5.58 -0.30
C TYR A 118 14.48 -6.73 0.18
N ASN A 119 15.08 -7.71 0.86
CA ASN A 119 14.37 -8.66 1.67
C ASN A 119 14.25 -8.09 3.09
N ILE A 120 13.01 -7.96 3.57
CA ILE A 120 12.68 -7.38 4.87
C ILE A 120 11.94 -8.44 5.69
N SER A 121 12.45 -8.69 6.90
CA SER A 121 11.88 -9.63 7.86
C SER A 121 11.53 -8.91 9.16
N ILE A 122 10.30 -9.07 9.65
CA ILE A 122 9.79 -8.35 10.83
C ILE A 122 9.15 -9.32 11.81
N ASP A 123 9.54 -9.28 13.07
CA ASP A 123 8.88 -10.05 14.12
C ASP A 123 7.49 -9.46 14.43
N THR A 124 6.46 -10.30 14.47
CA THR A 124 5.09 -9.88 14.84
C THR A 124 4.94 -9.49 16.31
N LEU A 125 5.93 -9.77 17.16
CA LEU A 125 5.97 -9.34 18.57
C LEU A 125 6.42 -7.89 18.76
N GLN A 126 6.75 -7.18 17.67
CA GLN A 126 7.19 -5.79 17.75
C GLN A 126 6.05 -4.86 18.16
N PRO A 127 6.30 -3.82 18.98
CA PRO A 127 5.25 -3.00 19.58
C PRO A 127 4.47 -2.13 18.58
N TYR A 128 5.02 -1.88 17.40
CA TYR A 128 4.37 -1.16 16.29
C TYR A 128 3.50 -2.07 15.42
N VAL A 129 3.55 -3.38 15.66
CA VAL A 129 2.74 -4.40 15.00
C VAL A 129 1.56 -4.76 15.91
N ASN A 130 0.36 -4.39 15.50
CA ASN A 130 -0.85 -4.64 16.26
C ASN A 130 -1.34 -6.08 16.04
N ALA A 131 -1.57 -6.82 17.12
CA ALA A 131 -2.19 -8.14 17.07
C ALA A 131 -3.21 -8.34 18.21
N PRO A 132 -4.39 -8.95 17.95
CA PRO A 132 -4.92 -9.32 16.64
C PRO A 132 -5.46 -8.09 15.87
N SER A 133 -4.91 -7.76 14.71
CA SER A 133 -5.33 -6.58 13.92
C SER A 133 -4.82 -6.60 12.48
N HIS A 134 -5.43 -5.74 11.64
CA HIS A 134 -4.83 -5.31 10.39
C HIS A 134 -3.70 -4.32 10.66
N ASN A 135 -2.62 -4.47 9.90
CA ASN A 135 -1.46 -3.62 9.92
C ASN A 135 -1.20 -3.10 8.51
N ASN A 136 -1.02 -1.80 8.35
CA ASN A 136 -0.78 -1.20 7.04
C ASN A 136 0.71 -0.90 6.88
N PHE A 137 1.34 -1.55 5.89
CA PHE A 137 2.74 -1.37 5.56
C PHE A 137 2.90 -0.46 4.34
N ARG A 138 3.92 0.40 4.36
CA ARG A 138 4.25 1.30 3.26
C ARG A 138 5.75 1.55 3.23
N LEU A 139 6.34 1.60 2.04
CA LEU A 139 7.68 2.11 1.83
C LEU A 139 7.63 3.61 1.49
N ILE A 140 8.52 4.38 2.07
CA ILE A 140 8.71 5.81 1.82
C ILE A 140 10.16 6.01 1.42
N THR A 141 10.41 6.88 0.44
CA THR A 141 11.77 7.32 0.13
C THR A 141 11.81 8.81 -0.14
N GLN A 142 12.97 9.42 0.12
CA GLN A 142 13.20 10.83 -0.12
C GLN A 142 14.34 11.02 -1.13
N THR A 143 14.08 11.84 -2.13
CA THR A 143 15.10 12.38 -3.03
C THR A 143 15.46 13.80 -2.60
N LEU A 144 16.35 14.47 -3.32
CA LEU A 144 16.64 15.89 -3.09
C LEU A 144 15.44 16.82 -3.35
N THR A 145 14.47 16.37 -4.15
CA THR A 145 13.40 17.23 -4.67
C THR A 145 11.99 16.77 -4.28
N GLN A 146 11.82 15.52 -3.84
CA GLN A 146 10.50 14.96 -3.56
C GLN A 146 10.54 13.81 -2.55
N THR A 147 9.40 13.60 -1.89
CA THR A 147 9.09 12.40 -1.11
C THR A 147 8.17 11.51 -1.92
N LEU A 148 8.46 10.22 -1.95
CA LEU A 148 7.70 9.22 -2.70
C LEU A 148 7.24 8.12 -1.75
N ASN A 149 6.02 7.65 -1.98
CA ASN A 149 5.35 6.67 -1.13
C ASN A 149 4.88 5.50 -2.00
N SER A 150 5.04 4.27 -1.50
CA SER A 150 4.30 3.14 -2.05
C SER A 150 2.82 3.22 -1.67
N SER A 151 2.00 2.39 -2.32
CA SER A 151 0.68 2.04 -1.80
C SER A 151 0.78 1.38 -0.43
N PHE A 152 -0.31 1.46 0.34
CA PHE A 152 -0.45 0.67 1.57
C PHE A 152 -0.73 -0.79 1.24
N TYR A 153 -0.10 -1.68 2.02
CA TYR A 153 -0.31 -3.12 1.97
C TYR A 153 -0.86 -3.58 3.32
N PRO A 154 -2.13 -4.02 3.38
CA PRO A 154 -2.71 -4.52 4.62
C PRO A 154 -2.24 -5.95 4.89
N ILE A 155 -1.77 -6.20 6.10
CA ILE A 155 -1.40 -7.53 6.60
C ILE A 155 -2.26 -7.82 7.83
N LEU A 156 -2.86 -9.00 7.86
CA LEU A 156 -3.55 -9.48 9.06
C LEU A 156 -2.60 -10.29 9.93
N ILE A 157 -2.59 -9.96 11.22
CA ILE A 157 -1.95 -10.76 12.25
C ILE A 157 -3.02 -11.15 13.26
N GLY A 158 -3.18 -12.45 13.50
CA GLY A 158 -4.19 -12.97 14.40
C GLY A 158 -3.80 -14.33 14.96
N ASP A 159 -4.47 -14.75 16.02
CA ASP A 159 -4.32 -16.13 16.50
C ASP A 159 -4.81 -17.08 15.41
N SER A 160 -4.16 -18.24 15.28
CA SER A 160 -4.42 -19.30 14.28
C SER A 160 -5.86 -19.85 14.25
N ALA A 161 -6.77 -19.29 15.06
CA ALA A 161 -8.21 -19.48 15.01
C ALA A 161 -8.93 -18.61 13.96
N SER A 162 -8.22 -17.68 13.32
CA SER A 162 -8.83 -16.82 12.31
C SER A 162 -8.88 -17.48 10.93
N LEU A 163 -10.09 -17.76 10.43
CA LEU A 163 -10.30 -18.46 9.16
C LEU A 163 -10.62 -17.45 8.05
N ASN A 164 -9.88 -17.53 6.95
CA ASN A 164 -10.29 -16.89 5.70
C ASN A 164 -11.55 -17.59 5.22
N PHE A 165 -12.58 -16.82 4.89
CA PHE A 165 -13.85 -17.35 4.44
C PHE A 165 -14.40 -16.50 3.30
N SER A 166 -15.23 -17.14 2.49
CA SER A 166 -16.04 -16.49 1.46
C SER A 166 -17.46 -17.00 1.60
N MET A 167 -18.41 -16.08 1.71
CA MET A 167 -19.84 -16.35 1.83
C MET A 167 -20.56 -15.61 0.71
N GLY A 168 -21.42 -16.31 -0.02
CA GLY A 168 -22.35 -15.68 -0.94
C GLY A 168 -23.64 -15.27 -0.23
N THR A 169 -24.33 -14.25 -0.74
CA THR A 169 -25.73 -14.03 -0.38
C THR A 169 -26.62 -15.10 -1.03
N TYR A 170 -27.79 -15.34 -0.43
CA TYR A 170 -28.75 -16.34 -0.92
C TYR A 170 -29.19 -16.10 -2.38
N ASP A 171 -29.37 -14.84 -2.76
CA ASP A 171 -29.71 -14.43 -4.13
C ASP A 171 -28.51 -14.45 -5.09
N GLY A 172 -27.30 -14.72 -4.58
CA GLY A 172 -26.06 -14.71 -5.35
C GLY A 172 -25.66 -13.31 -5.85
N GLU A 173 -26.26 -12.24 -5.35
CA GLU A 173 -25.96 -10.88 -5.82
C GLU A 173 -24.66 -10.33 -5.23
N ALA A 174 -24.22 -10.83 -4.08
CA ALA A 174 -23.00 -10.38 -3.43
C ALA A 174 -22.17 -11.51 -2.83
N ILE A 175 -20.86 -11.27 -2.76
CA ILE A 175 -19.88 -12.13 -2.10
C ILE A 175 -19.26 -11.33 -0.98
N PHE A 176 -19.32 -11.86 0.23
CA PHE A 176 -18.53 -11.42 1.37
C PHE A 176 -17.26 -12.27 1.42
N SER A 177 -16.09 -11.64 1.45
CA SER A 177 -14.81 -12.32 1.72
C SER A 177 -14.07 -11.60 2.83
N GLY A 178 -13.55 -12.35 3.79
CA GLY A 178 -12.81 -11.74 4.88
C GLY A 178 -12.23 -12.75 5.84
N ILE A 179 -12.02 -12.28 7.06
CA ILE A 179 -11.48 -13.05 8.17
C ILE A 179 -12.58 -13.23 9.22
N PHE A 180 -12.81 -14.49 9.58
CA PHE A 180 -13.57 -14.86 10.77
C PHE A 180 -12.64 -14.94 11.96
N ASP A 181 -12.89 -14.19 13.01
CA ASP A 181 -12.30 -14.48 14.31
C ASP A 181 -13.26 -15.37 15.11
N ASN A 182 -12.91 -16.65 15.22
CA ASN A 182 -13.71 -17.65 15.93
C ASN A 182 -13.79 -17.38 17.44
N SER A 183 -12.85 -16.63 18.02
CA SER A 183 -12.85 -16.32 19.46
C SER A 183 -13.88 -15.25 19.82
N THR A 184 -14.04 -14.25 18.96
CA THR A 184 -14.97 -13.13 19.16
C THR A 184 -16.26 -13.28 18.36
N LEU A 185 -16.34 -14.29 17.48
CA LEU A 185 -17.39 -14.45 16.47
C LEU A 185 -17.54 -13.21 15.59
N THR A 186 -16.45 -12.47 15.37
CA THR A 186 -16.44 -11.28 14.52
C THR A 186 -15.96 -11.61 13.13
N PHE A 187 -16.45 -10.84 12.17
CA PHE A 187 -16.05 -10.87 10.78
C PHE A 187 -15.56 -9.51 10.36
N ILE A 188 -14.42 -9.49 9.67
CA ILE A 188 -13.92 -8.28 9.02
C ILE A 188 -13.63 -8.64 7.58
N GLY A 189 -14.19 -7.88 6.64
CA GLY A 189 -14.04 -8.23 5.24
C GLY A 189 -14.66 -7.24 4.27
N GLU A 190 -14.66 -7.68 3.03
CA GLU A 190 -15.12 -6.96 1.86
C GLU A 190 -16.40 -7.61 1.32
N VAL A 191 -17.37 -6.78 0.94
CA VAL A 191 -18.54 -7.19 0.16
C VAL A 191 -18.37 -6.66 -1.26
N ARG A 192 -18.49 -7.59 -2.22
CA ARG A 192 -18.53 -7.30 -3.66
C ARG A 192 -19.88 -7.66 -4.23
N TRP A 193 -20.50 -6.76 -4.99
CA TRP A 193 -21.71 -7.05 -5.73
C TRP A 193 -21.36 -7.58 -7.12
N LEU A 194 -21.90 -8.73 -7.49
CA LEU A 194 -21.64 -9.35 -8.79
C LEU A 194 -22.28 -8.56 -9.95
N GLY A 195 -23.41 -7.89 -9.67
CA GLY A 195 -24.09 -7.02 -10.63
C GLY A 195 -23.41 -5.65 -10.82
N ASP A 196 -22.57 -5.22 -9.88
CA ASP A 196 -21.78 -3.99 -9.97
C ASP A 196 -20.38 -4.20 -9.36
N PRO A 197 -19.42 -4.70 -10.15
CA PRO A 197 -18.09 -5.05 -9.65
C PRO A 197 -17.28 -3.88 -9.07
N ASN A 198 -17.68 -2.64 -9.36
CA ASN A 198 -17.03 -1.44 -8.81
C ASN A 198 -17.61 -1.06 -7.43
N MET A 199 -18.77 -1.60 -7.07
CA MET A 199 -19.34 -1.43 -5.75
C MET A 199 -18.64 -2.39 -4.79
N ILE A 200 -17.64 -1.85 -4.10
CA ILE A 200 -16.91 -2.53 -3.04
C ILE A 200 -17.22 -1.83 -1.72
N ARG A 201 -17.49 -2.61 -0.67
CA ARG A 201 -17.69 -2.10 0.69
C ARG A 201 -16.87 -2.93 1.67
N VAL A 202 -16.18 -2.25 2.59
CA VAL A 202 -15.43 -2.90 3.67
C VAL A 202 -16.17 -2.66 4.98
N GLY A 203 -16.35 -3.72 5.76
CA GLY A 203 -17.11 -3.66 7.00
C GLY A 203 -16.65 -4.69 8.02
N ALA A 204 -17.11 -4.48 9.25
CA ALA A 204 -16.93 -5.40 10.37
C ALA A 204 -18.30 -5.79 10.91
N GLY A 205 -18.46 -7.06 11.29
CA GLY A 205 -19.75 -7.59 11.72
C GLY A 205 -19.66 -8.70 12.73
N ASN A 206 -20.76 -8.98 13.41
CA ASN A 206 -20.87 -10.12 14.31
C ASN A 206 -21.62 -11.26 13.63
N TYR A 207 -21.05 -12.45 13.69
CA TYR A 207 -21.73 -13.68 13.29
C TYR A 207 -22.52 -14.26 14.45
N LEU A 208 -23.79 -14.54 14.20
CA LEU A 208 -24.67 -15.21 15.14
C LEU A 208 -25.06 -16.55 14.52
N PRO A 209 -24.36 -17.66 14.83
CA PRO A 209 -24.69 -18.96 14.29
C PRO A 209 -26.09 -19.37 14.76
N THR A 210 -26.93 -19.82 13.84
CA THR A 210 -28.26 -20.38 14.12
C THR A 210 -28.27 -21.90 14.01
N SER A 211 -27.26 -22.49 13.35
CA SER A 211 -27.06 -23.94 13.26
C SER A 211 -25.57 -24.28 13.03
N SER A 212 -25.26 -25.57 12.84
CA SER A 212 -23.90 -26.03 12.46
C SER A 212 -23.47 -25.58 11.06
N THR A 213 -24.42 -25.18 10.21
CA THR A 213 -24.15 -24.82 8.81
C THR A 213 -24.70 -23.44 8.44
N SER A 214 -25.38 -22.71 9.34
CA SER A 214 -26.03 -21.44 9.00
C SER A 214 -26.00 -20.43 10.15
N GLY A 215 -26.18 -19.15 9.82
CA GLY A 215 -26.21 -18.07 10.81
C GLY A 215 -26.68 -16.74 10.24
N SER A 216 -26.59 -15.69 11.05
CA SER A 216 -26.86 -14.31 10.63
C SER A 216 -25.60 -13.49 10.78
N LEU A 217 -25.27 -12.71 9.76
CA LEU A 217 -24.12 -11.81 9.76
C LEU A 217 -24.60 -10.36 9.69
N PHE A 218 -24.37 -9.61 10.77
CA PHE A 218 -24.65 -8.18 10.82
C PHE A 218 -23.38 -7.41 10.50
N VAL A 219 -23.24 -6.87 9.28
CA VAL A 219 -22.06 -6.10 8.87
C VAL A 219 -22.33 -4.61 9.00
N HIS A 220 -21.50 -3.93 9.79
CA HIS A 220 -21.41 -2.48 9.83
C HIS A 220 -20.31 -2.04 8.87
N PHE A 221 -20.68 -1.36 7.80
CA PHE A 221 -19.71 -0.78 6.88
C PHE A 221 -19.07 0.47 7.47
N ILE A 222 -17.82 0.74 7.10
CA ILE A 222 -17.03 1.88 7.61
C ILE A 222 -17.66 3.24 7.24
N ASN A 223 -18.66 3.27 6.35
CA ASN A 223 -19.44 4.47 6.07
C ASN A 223 -20.72 4.51 6.95
N PRO A 224 -20.85 5.49 7.87
CA PRO A 224 -21.74 5.39 9.04
C PRO A 224 -23.25 5.52 8.77
N GLN A 225 -23.70 5.62 7.53
CA GLN A 225 -25.12 5.82 7.19
C GLN A 225 -25.84 4.55 6.68
N GLU A 226 -25.13 3.44 6.49
CA GLU A 226 -25.70 2.22 5.90
C GLU A 226 -25.35 0.98 6.75
N CYS A 227 -26.38 0.31 7.29
CA CYS A 227 -26.25 -1.02 7.89
C CYS A 227 -26.88 -2.04 6.93
N LEU A 228 -26.17 -3.12 6.64
CA LEU A 228 -26.69 -4.21 5.81
C LEU A 228 -26.76 -5.47 6.66
N LEU A 229 -27.97 -6.03 6.76
CA LEU A 229 -28.17 -7.36 7.30
C LEU A 229 -27.97 -8.37 6.17
N LEU A 230 -26.95 -9.22 6.31
CA LEU A 230 -26.72 -10.35 5.42
C LEU A 230 -27.21 -11.62 6.13
N LEU A 231 -28.18 -12.29 5.51
CA LEU A 231 -28.57 -13.64 5.90
C LEU A 231 -27.63 -14.61 5.17
N VAL A 232 -26.94 -15.45 5.94
CA VAL A 232 -25.92 -16.37 5.41
C VAL A 232 -26.34 -17.81 5.72
N GLU A 233 -26.50 -18.61 4.67
CA GLU A 233 -26.67 -20.06 4.75
C GLU A 233 -25.39 -20.81 4.35
#